data_AF-A0A4S8LEN5-F1
#
_entry.id   AF-A0A4S8LEN5-F1
#
_cell.length_a   1.000
_cell.length_b   1.000
_cell.length_c   1.000
_cell.angle_alpha   90.00
_cell.angle_beta   90.00
_cell.angle_gamma   90.00
#
_symmetry.space_group_name_H-M   'P 1'
#
loop_
_entity.id
_entity.type
_entity.pdbx_description
1 polymer ?
#
loop_
_entity_poly.entity_id
_entity_poly.type
_entity_poly.pdbx_seq_one_letter_code
_entity_poly.pdbx_strand_id
1 'polypeptide(L)' 'TIALAHKLGSEEILINCMTPGFTTTRSNGYHEKGKTTDQAAQFADQWTLLGPPED' A
#
# COMPACT_ATOMS: atom_id res chain seq x y z
N THR A 1 11.47 4.46 -3.51
CA THR A 1 11.10 3.61 -2.35
C THR A 1 12.32 3.12 -1.59
N ILE A 2 13.21 2.34 -2.20
CA ILE A 2 14.41 1.79 -1.51
C ILE A 2 15.28 2.90 -0.89
N ALA A 3 15.63 3.93 -1.66
CA ALA A 3 16.43 5.05 -1.14
C ALA A 3 15.76 5.82 0.02
N LEU A 4 14.43 5.84 0.08
CA LEU A 4 13.70 6.47 1.18
C LEU A 4 13.68 5.55 2.41
N ALA A 5 13.46 4.25 2.21
CA ALA A 5 13.53 3.24 3.27
C ALA A 5 14.89 3.27 3.98
N HIS A 6 16.00 3.31 3.23
CA HIS A 6 17.34 3.40 3.83
C HIS A 6 17.57 4.69 4.63
N LYS A 7 16.99 5.81 4.21
CA LYS A 7 17.13 7.09 4.91
C LYS A 7 16.36 7.12 6.23
N LEU A 8 15.22 6.46 6.29
CA LEU A 8 14.31 6.48 7.43
C LEU A 8 14.48 5.27 8.36
N GLY A 9 15.34 4.32 8.03
CA GLY A 9 15.57 3.12 8.83
C GLY A 9 16.08 3.42 10.25
N SER A 10 16.85 4.50 10.44
CA SER A 10 17.28 4.94 11.78
C SER A 10 16.15 5.51 12.64
N GLU A 11 15.03 5.89 12.02
CA GLU A 11 13.82 6.36 12.69
C GLU A 11 12.82 5.21 12.91
N GLU A 12 13.21 3.98 12.60
CA GLU A 12 12.36 2.77 12.68
C GLU A 12 11.10 2.88 11.82
N ILE A 13 11.14 3.71 10.76
CA ILE A 13 10.05 3.89 9.81
C ILE A 13 10.21 2.92 8.65
N LEU A 14 9.21 2.06 8.46
CA LEU A 14 9.12 1.13 7.34
C LEU A 14 8.39 1.78 6.16
N ILE A 15 8.91 1.58 4.94
CA ILE A 15 8.34 2.15 3.72
C ILE A 15 7.94 1.04 2.77
N ASN A 16 6.63 0.92 2.54
CA ASN A 16 6.06 0.02 1.55
C ASN A 16 5.58 0.79 0.31
N CYS A 17 5.87 0.26 -0.88
CA CYS A 17 5.34 0.77 -2.13
C CYS A 17 4.32 -0.22 -2.66
N MET A 18 3.04 0.14 -2.57
CA MET A 18 1.94 -0.73 -2.92
C MET A 18 1.10 -0.17 -4.05
N THR A 19 0.49 -1.07 -4.82
CA THR A 19 -0.48 -0.72 -5.86
C THR A 19 -1.68 -1.64 -5.71
N PRO A 20 -2.85 -1.15 -5.24
CA PRO A 20 -4.02 -2.00 -5.01
C PRO A 20 -4.69 -2.50 -6.30
N GLY A 21 -4.13 -2.16 -7.47
CA GLY A 21 -4.68 -2.39 -8.79
C GLY A 21 -5.70 -1.32 -9.17
N PHE A 22 -6.41 -1.54 -10.28
CA PHE A 22 -7.43 -0.62 -10.76
C PHE A 22 -8.63 -0.60 -9.80
N THR A 23 -8.82 0.54 -9.12
CA THR A 23 -9.86 0.75 -8.11
C THR A 23 -10.81 1.84 -8.56
N THR A 24 -12.10 1.59 -8.50
CA THR A 24 -13.14 2.56 -8.89
C THR A 24 -13.22 3.67 -7.83
N THR A 25 -12.74 4.87 -8.15
CA THR A 25 -12.63 5.99 -7.19
C THR A 25 -12.98 7.32 -7.87
N ARG A 26 -13.08 8.41 -7.09
CA ARG A 26 -13.24 9.75 -7.67
C ARG A 26 -12.10 10.13 -8.61
N SER A 27 -10.87 9.67 -8.33
CA SER A 27 -9.66 10.03 -9.09
C SER A 27 -9.71 9.56 -10.55
N ASN A 28 -10.33 8.41 -10.81
CA ASN A 28 -10.55 7.88 -12.16
C ASN A 28 -11.99 8.09 -12.66
N GLY A 29 -12.72 9.06 -12.09
CA GLY A 29 -14.08 9.37 -12.51
C GLY A 29 -15.09 8.25 -12.26
N TYR A 30 -14.83 7.39 -11.27
CA TYR A 30 -15.61 6.18 -10.98
C TYR A 30 -15.72 5.23 -12.18
N HIS A 31 -14.65 5.15 -12.98
CA HIS A 31 -14.61 4.26 -14.13
C HIS A 31 -14.89 2.80 -13.72
N GLU A 32 -15.83 2.18 -14.42
CA GLU A 32 -16.30 0.83 -14.13
C GLU A 32 -15.21 -0.24 -14.37
N LYS A 33 -15.45 -1.46 -13.89
CA LYS A 33 -14.56 -2.64 -13.97
C LYS A 33 -13.33 -2.61 -13.05
N GLY A 34 -13.22 -1.60 -12.18
CA GLY A 34 -12.28 -1.61 -11.06
C GLY A 34 -12.81 -2.34 -9.84
N LYS A 35 -11.90 -2.67 -8.93
CA LYS A 35 -12.22 -3.12 -7.58
C LYS A 35 -13.00 -2.04 -6.84
N THR A 36 -13.81 -2.45 -5.86
CA THR A 36 -14.36 -1.50 -4.89
C THR A 36 -13.25 -0.96 -3.97
N THR A 37 -13.52 0.15 -3.29
CA THR A 37 -12.60 0.69 -2.28
C THR A 37 -12.32 -0.31 -1.17
N ASP A 38 -13.32 -1.08 -0.74
CA ASP A 38 -13.17 -2.08 0.33
C ASP A 38 -12.27 -3.24 -0.11
N GLN A 39 -12.43 -3.72 -1.35
CA GLN A 39 -11.56 -4.75 -1.93
C GLN A 39 -10.11 -4.25 -2.10
N ALA A 40 -9.93 -2.98 -2.44
CA ALA A 40 -8.61 -2.36 -2.53
C ALA A 40 -7.97 -2.17 -1.13
N ALA A 41 -8.77 -1.83 -0.12
CA ALA A 41 -8.31 -1.68 1.27
C ALA A 41 -7.89 -3.01 1.89
N GLN A 42 -8.63 -4.10 1.65
CA GLN A 42 -8.23 -5.44 2.08
C GLN A 42 -6.86 -5.87 1.55
N PHE A 43 -6.48 -5.40 0.35
CA PHE A 43 -5.12 -5.60 -0.15
C PHE A 43 -4.11 -4.80 0.68
N ALA A 44 -4.42 -3.56 1.06
CA ALA A 44 -3.55 -2.74 1.89
C ALA A 44 -3.24 -3.39 3.24
N ASP A 45 -4.25 -3.98 3.89
CA ASP A 45 -4.12 -4.62 5.21
C ASP A 45 -3.02 -5.70 5.26
N GLN A 46 -2.80 -6.40 4.15
CA GLN A 46 -1.73 -7.40 4.03
C GLN A 46 -0.32 -6.80 4.09
N TRP A 47 -0.17 -5.50 3.78
CA TRP A 47 1.13 -4.82 3.68
C TRP A 47 1.33 -3.77 4.78
N THR A 48 0.28 -3.33 5.47
CA THR A 48 0.39 -2.38 6.59
C THR A 48 0.80 -3.04 7.90
N LEU A 49 0.60 -4.35 8.07
CA LEU A 49 0.85 -5.07 9.32
C LEU A 49 2.09 -5.96 9.31
N LEU A 50 2.80 -6.06 8.19
CA LEU A 50 4.06 -6.81 8.12
C LEU A 50 5.22 -5.90 8.54
N GLY A 51 5.49 -5.88 9.85
CA GLY A 51 6.85 -5.57 10.33
C GLY A 51 7.85 -6.61 9.81
N PRO A 52 9.17 -6.38 9.96
CA PRO A 52 10.16 -7.40 9.62
C PRO A 52 9.81 -8.73 10.34
N PRO A 53 10.06 -9.89 9.71
CA PRO A 53 9.97 -11.16 10.42
C PRO A 53 10.79 -11.07 11.71
N GLU A 54 10.24 -11.52 12.83
CA GLU A 54 11.05 -11.76 14.03
C GLU A 54 12.05 -12.88 13.69
N ASP A 55 13.35 -12.62 13.85
CA ASP A 55 14.42 -13.61 13.76
C ASP A 55 14.35 -14.61 14.93
#